data_AF-A0A166DJX9-F1
#
_entry.id   AF-A0A166DJX9-F1
#
_cell.length_a   1.000
_cell.length_b   1.000
_cell.length_c   1.000
_cell.angle_alpha   90.00
_cell.angle_beta   90.00
_cell.angle_gamma   90.00
#
_symmetry.space_group_name_H-M   'P 1'
#
loop_
_entity.id
_entity.type
_entity.pdbx_description
1 polymer ?
#
loop_
_entity_poly.entity_id
_entity_poly.type
_entity_poly.pdbx_seq_one_letter_code
_entity_poly.pdbx_strand_id
1 'polypeptide(L)'
;MNGIDTLVGGNGNDTLKGGDGTDVLSGGKGADYLKGGAGNDIYTYTRGDGKDTISDEPYTVTHTERIYVHGFGYIKQKVHTTVSGGELDLLQFSDLTLNDITLGEDGNDLLIYVLDKDNPEASLGDLEGSIRIKNWNSSGYGVEVLSFADGQEVKLSDFSSIIRSDARTGSSGLPYKGTGGSDWIIGQVGNEVLMGQNGNDYIQAKQGNDTLQGGSGNDTLYGDAGNDILEGGSDNDTLVGGAGNDQLKGGSGNDTYVFSRGFGKDTLTETSGTDTLRFTDGITLADLKIVADAGDLKFYLIDPTKPNQALDDITDVLTIKNWSADNPHIERFEFADGSVLGGVSWRDDGRVELYALADGQDSVIYGTAYDDFVYGGAGNDTLSAGAGVGGSQHLRGAGGNDTYLFGSGGGSTMLHEGIEDGIDTVRFTDLSLAGLSLSTTGSAADEPYGTVLNFSWQTGSGTDRLSISNHGQIIERFEFADGSVLSGIKVRDDGRVELHGTDGDDLISGTGLGDNMFGGAGSDTFIFSDINFGNDVIGDFTAGAGSDDVIGFGTDLFASFEDLLTAAGNNGSDTVIRVNESNSVILKGVLVSDLHVDDFQFV
;
A
#
# COMPACT_ATOMS: atom_id res chain seq x y z
N MET A 1 -32.81 35.41 2.24
CA MET A 1 -33.19 34.79 0.96
C MET A 1 -33.71 33.42 1.35
N ASN A 2 -34.59 32.79 0.57
CA ASN A 2 -35.17 31.51 0.96
C ASN A 2 -34.81 30.51 -0.14
N GLY A 3 -33.84 29.63 0.11
CA GLY A 3 -33.27 28.73 -0.89
C GLY A 3 -31.82 28.33 -0.57
N ILE A 4 -31.23 27.52 -1.44
CA ILE A 4 -29.79 27.18 -1.42
C ILE A 4 -29.07 28.24 -2.25
N ASP A 5 -28.28 29.10 -1.62
CA ASP A 5 -27.55 30.18 -2.24
C ASP A 5 -26.02 29.94 -2.23
N THR A 6 -25.30 30.57 -3.17
CA THR A 6 -23.83 30.59 -3.17
C THR A 6 -23.36 32.03 -3.27
N LEU A 7 -22.60 32.48 -2.27
CA LEU A 7 -22.14 33.84 -2.10
C LEU A 7 -20.61 33.90 -2.10
N VAL A 8 -20.04 34.79 -2.91
CA VAL A 8 -18.58 34.99 -3.02
C VAL A 8 -18.27 36.50 -2.94
N GLY A 9 -17.44 36.92 -1.97
CA GLY A 9 -17.08 38.33 -1.72
C GLY A 9 -16.03 38.86 -2.69
N GLY A 10 -14.92 38.14 -2.85
CA GLY A 10 -13.88 38.44 -3.81
C GLY A 10 -12.66 39.10 -3.17
N ASN A 11 -12.36 40.36 -3.50
CA ASN A 11 -11.28 41.11 -2.84
C ASN A 11 -11.89 42.31 -2.10
N GLY A 12 -11.45 42.56 -0.87
CA GLY A 12 -11.96 43.62 -0.02
C GLY A 12 -12.57 43.03 1.25
N ASN A 13 -13.12 43.90 2.10
CA ASN A 13 -13.82 43.44 3.30
C ASN A 13 -15.32 43.40 2.99
N ASP A 14 -15.84 42.19 2.87
CA ASP A 14 -17.19 41.90 2.42
C ASP A 14 -18.09 41.45 3.57
N THR A 15 -19.40 41.48 3.34
CA THR A 15 -20.39 40.94 4.28
C THR A 15 -21.41 40.11 3.51
N LEU A 16 -21.36 38.80 3.73
CA LEU A 16 -22.19 37.81 3.05
C LEU A 16 -23.29 37.34 4.01
N LYS A 17 -24.50 37.14 3.48
CA LYS A 17 -25.67 36.70 4.24
C LYS A 17 -26.46 35.69 3.42
N GLY A 18 -26.44 34.42 3.83
CA GLY A 18 -27.18 33.34 3.21
C GLY A 18 -28.68 33.50 3.38
N GLY A 19 -29.18 33.28 4.59
CA GLY A 19 -30.61 33.42 4.91
C GLY A 19 -31.18 32.12 5.42
N ASP A 20 -32.28 31.65 4.82
CA ASP A 20 -32.86 30.35 5.15
C ASP A 20 -32.49 29.35 4.03
N GLY A 21 -31.93 28.20 4.40
CA GLY A 21 -31.53 27.09 3.52
C GLY A 21 -30.03 26.78 3.65
N THR A 22 -29.58 25.65 3.10
CA THR A 22 -28.15 25.33 2.99
C THR A 22 -27.44 26.28 2.03
N ASP A 23 -26.61 27.17 2.54
CA ASP A 23 -25.88 28.17 1.76
C ASP A 23 -24.38 27.88 1.71
N VAL A 24 -23.71 28.34 0.64
CA VAL A 24 -22.24 28.28 0.51
C VAL A 24 -21.67 29.71 0.50
N LEU A 25 -20.81 30.03 1.45
CA LEU A 25 -20.25 31.37 1.65
C LEU A 25 -18.72 31.36 1.55
N SER A 26 -18.18 32.21 0.68
CA SER A 26 -16.74 32.42 0.49
C SER A 26 -16.41 33.91 0.57
N GLY A 27 -15.64 34.34 1.58
CA GLY A 27 -15.22 35.73 1.72
C GLY A 27 -14.28 36.16 0.59
N GLY A 28 -13.22 35.38 0.40
CA GLY A 28 -12.12 35.72 -0.48
C GLY A 28 -11.05 36.51 0.28
N LYS A 29 -10.37 37.46 -0.39
CA LYS A 29 -9.30 38.23 0.24
C LYS A 29 -9.83 39.43 0.99
N GLY A 30 -9.63 39.48 2.30
CA GLY A 30 -9.84 40.65 3.12
C GLY A 30 -10.12 40.28 4.57
N ALA A 31 -10.95 41.09 5.22
CA ALA A 31 -11.50 40.75 6.52
C ALA A 31 -13.02 40.69 6.37
N ASP A 32 -13.53 39.50 6.13
CA ASP A 32 -14.90 39.28 5.71
C ASP A 32 -15.81 38.88 6.87
N TYR A 33 -17.11 39.17 6.72
CA TYR A 33 -18.12 38.80 7.69
C TYR A 33 -19.16 37.88 7.03
N LEU A 34 -19.15 36.60 7.41
CA LEU A 34 -20.01 35.56 6.83
C LEU A 34 -21.13 35.21 7.81
N LYS A 35 -22.37 35.30 7.32
CA LYS A 35 -23.58 34.89 8.05
C LYS A 35 -24.30 33.82 7.23
N GLY A 36 -24.23 32.56 7.64
CA GLY A 36 -24.99 31.48 7.04
C GLY A 36 -26.48 31.73 7.23
N GLY A 37 -26.92 31.64 8.48
CA GLY A 37 -28.30 31.92 8.84
C GLY A 37 -28.95 30.67 9.40
N ALA A 38 -30.05 30.24 8.80
CA ALA A 38 -30.73 29.01 9.19
C ALA A 38 -30.52 27.97 8.09
N GLY A 39 -30.15 26.74 8.43
CA GLY A 39 -29.80 25.72 7.45
C GLY A 39 -28.55 24.96 7.86
N ASN A 40 -28.05 24.12 6.96
CA ASN A 40 -26.71 23.54 7.09
C ASN A 40 -25.80 24.30 6.12
N ASP A 41 -25.02 25.25 6.61
CA ASP A 41 -24.24 26.17 5.82
C ASP A 41 -22.78 25.71 5.65
N ILE A 42 -22.18 26.10 4.52
CA ILE A 42 -20.79 25.79 4.18
C ILE A 42 -20.02 27.09 4.02
N TYR A 43 -19.03 27.28 4.88
CA TYR A 43 -18.07 28.37 4.80
C TYR A 43 -16.78 27.85 4.18
N THR A 44 -16.23 28.53 3.17
CA THR A 44 -14.94 28.12 2.56
C THR A 44 -13.85 29.11 2.91
N TYR A 45 -12.66 28.61 3.23
CA TYR A 45 -11.47 29.42 3.52
C TYR A 45 -10.21 28.82 2.86
N THR A 46 -9.31 29.68 2.39
CA THR A 46 -8.02 29.33 1.78
C THR A 46 -6.90 30.18 2.37
N ARG A 47 -5.65 29.70 2.33
CA ARG A 47 -4.49 30.49 2.75
C ARG A 47 -4.43 31.83 2.02
N GLY A 48 -4.36 32.91 2.79
CA GLY A 48 -4.27 34.28 2.27
C GLY A 48 -5.62 34.96 2.02
N ASP A 49 -6.74 34.33 2.41
CA ASP A 49 -8.06 34.96 2.46
C ASP A 49 -8.09 36.07 3.51
N GLY A 50 -7.44 35.88 4.67
CA GLY A 50 -7.19 36.96 5.62
C GLY A 50 -7.93 36.76 6.93
N LYS A 51 -8.61 37.79 7.45
CA LYS A 51 -9.16 37.76 8.82
C LYS A 51 -10.67 37.75 8.83
N ASP A 52 -11.25 36.57 8.72
CA ASP A 52 -12.67 36.39 8.52
C ASP A 52 -13.43 36.12 9.82
N THR A 53 -14.70 36.48 9.84
CA THR A 53 -15.61 36.27 10.96
C THR A 53 -16.84 35.53 10.48
N ILE A 54 -17.07 34.35 11.03
CA ILE A 54 -18.27 33.54 10.82
C ILE A 54 -19.22 33.76 11.99
N SER A 55 -20.50 33.92 11.68
CA SER A 55 -21.55 34.19 12.65
C SER A 55 -22.80 33.44 12.24
N ASP A 56 -22.92 32.22 12.77
CA ASP A 56 -24.14 31.43 12.66
C ASP A 56 -25.08 31.62 13.83
N GLU A 57 -26.37 31.66 13.53
CA GLU A 57 -27.43 31.77 14.53
C GLU A 57 -28.24 30.46 14.55
N PRO A 58 -28.52 29.86 15.72
CA PRO A 58 -29.34 28.66 15.79
C PRO A 58 -30.74 28.90 15.23
N TYR A 59 -31.20 27.99 14.38
CA TYR A 59 -32.61 27.91 14.00
C TYR A 59 -33.32 26.77 14.73
N THR A 60 -34.52 27.06 15.25
CA THR A 60 -35.23 26.19 16.21
C THR A 60 -36.17 25.17 15.58
N VAL A 61 -35.95 24.78 14.32
CA VAL A 61 -36.78 23.76 13.66
C VAL A 61 -35.95 22.61 13.10
N THR A 62 -36.38 21.40 13.44
CA THR A 62 -35.91 20.14 12.88
C THR A 62 -36.07 20.11 11.36
N HIS A 63 -35.02 20.44 10.62
CA HIS A 63 -34.88 20.09 9.21
C HIS A 63 -34.08 18.80 9.10
N THR A 64 -34.49 17.94 8.16
CA THR A 64 -33.69 16.79 7.71
C THR A 64 -33.15 17.16 6.35
N GLU A 65 -32.18 18.06 6.32
CA GLU A 65 -31.50 18.46 5.08
C GLU A 65 -30.18 17.69 4.96
N ARG A 66 -29.87 17.26 3.73
CA ARG A 66 -28.63 16.54 3.41
C ARG A 66 -27.65 17.54 2.81
N ILE A 67 -26.46 17.65 3.37
CA ILE A 67 -25.36 18.39 2.74
C ILE A 67 -24.94 17.61 1.48
N TYR A 68 -25.12 18.22 0.30
CA TYR A 68 -24.66 17.67 -0.97
C TYR A 68 -23.50 18.54 -1.49
N VAL A 69 -22.27 18.14 -1.19
CA VAL A 69 -21.08 18.75 -1.79
C VAL A 69 -20.90 18.21 -3.21
N HIS A 70 -21.00 19.05 -4.24
CA HIS A 70 -20.78 18.68 -5.64
C HIS A 70 -19.62 19.50 -6.25
N GLY A 71 -18.51 18.81 -6.60
CA GLY A 71 -17.33 19.32 -7.32
C GLY A 71 -16.34 20.01 -6.38
N PHE A 72 -15.07 19.60 -6.27
CA PHE A 72 -14.07 19.33 -7.31
C PHE A 72 -13.16 18.13 -6.96
N GLY A 73 -12.73 17.38 -7.97
CA GLY A 73 -11.49 16.56 -7.99
C GLY A 73 -11.19 15.57 -6.86
N TYR A 74 -11.68 14.33 -6.99
CA TYR A 74 -11.09 13.10 -6.44
C TYR A 74 -10.83 12.99 -4.93
N ILE A 75 -11.87 13.14 -4.09
CA ILE A 75 -12.12 12.15 -3.02
C ILE A 75 -13.64 11.97 -2.91
N LYS A 76 -14.14 10.77 -3.20
CA LYS A 76 -15.53 10.41 -2.95
C LYS A 76 -15.65 9.99 -1.48
N GLN A 77 -15.88 10.93 -0.58
CA GLN A 77 -16.53 10.60 0.68
C GLN A 77 -17.78 11.45 0.84
N LYS A 78 -18.90 10.73 0.80
CA LYS A 78 -20.25 11.24 0.93
C LYS A 78 -20.46 11.51 2.42
N VAL A 79 -20.50 12.76 2.86
CA VAL A 79 -20.98 13.07 4.22
C VAL A 79 -22.43 12.60 4.30
N HIS A 80 -22.64 11.46 4.95
CA HIS A 80 -23.96 10.86 5.18
C HIS A 80 -24.20 10.78 6.68
N THR A 81 -24.06 11.89 7.38
CA THR A 81 -24.45 11.98 8.79
C THR A 81 -25.91 12.44 8.83
N THR A 82 -26.82 11.48 8.97
CA THR A 82 -28.19 11.79 9.39
C THR A 82 -28.14 12.00 10.90
N VAL A 83 -28.01 13.24 11.36
CA VAL A 83 -28.13 13.53 12.79
C VAL A 83 -29.60 13.87 13.04
N SER A 84 -30.30 13.02 13.79
CA SER A 84 -31.63 13.34 14.27
C SER A 84 -31.49 14.40 15.38
N GLY A 85 -31.62 15.67 15.01
CA GLY A 85 -31.67 16.81 15.93
C GLY A 85 -30.42 17.70 15.85
N GLY A 86 -30.55 18.83 15.15
CA GLY A 86 -29.55 19.89 15.02
C GLY A 86 -29.33 20.32 13.57
N GLU A 87 -28.93 21.58 13.38
CA GLU A 87 -28.25 22.07 12.16
C GLU A 87 -26.80 21.54 12.16
N LEU A 88 -26.17 21.45 11.00
CA LEU A 88 -24.79 21.02 10.81
C LEU A 88 -24.07 21.97 9.86
N ASP A 89 -23.38 22.94 10.42
CA ASP A 89 -22.61 23.94 9.70
C ASP A 89 -21.14 23.50 9.57
N LEU A 90 -20.55 23.77 8.41
CA LEU A 90 -19.23 23.30 8.01
C LEU A 90 -18.30 24.47 7.64
N LEU A 91 -17.09 24.49 8.21
CA LEU A 91 -15.98 25.29 7.70
C LEU A 91 -15.02 24.38 6.92
N GLN A 92 -14.92 24.64 5.62
CA GLN A 92 -14.09 23.89 4.69
C GLN A 92 -12.82 24.67 4.31
N PHE A 93 -11.66 24.04 4.51
CA PHE A 93 -10.37 24.54 4.08
C PHE A 93 -10.00 23.96 2.71
N SER A 94 -9.68 24.84 1.75
CA SER A 94 -9.36 24.41 0.38
C SER A 94 -7.91 23.95 0.21
N ASP A 95 -7.00 24.43 1.07
CA ASP A 95 -5.55 24.19 0.96
C ASP A 95 -4.85 24.05 2.32
N LEU A 96 -5.60 24.02 3.42
CA LEU A 96 -5.04 23.83 4.77
C LEU A 96 -5.31 22.41 5.25
N THR A 97 -4.29 21.86 5.90
CA THR A 97 -4.37 20.65 6.71
C THR A 97 -4.53 21.02 8.19
N LEU A 98 -4.78 20.01 9.01
CA LEU A 98 -4.88 20.20 10.45
C LEU A 98 -3.59 20.80 11.07
N ASN A 99 -2.42 20.45 10.50
CA ASN A 99 -1.11 20.96 10.94
C ASN A 99 -0.88 22.44 10.55
N ASP A 100 -1.69 23.00 9.65
CA ASP A 100 -1.57 24.38 9.20
C ASP A 100 -2.31 25.38 10.08
N ILE A 101 -3.04 24.92 11.08
CA ILE A 101 -3.85 25.77 11.94
C ILE A 101 -3.54 25.58 13.43
N THR A 102 -3.92 26.56 14.22
CA THR A 102 -4.04 26.42 15.67
C THR A 102 -5.31 27.09 16.16
N LEU A 103 -5.87 26.60 17.26
CA LEU A 103 -7.12 27.11 17.82
C LEU A 103 -6.83 28.02 19.01
N GLY A 104 -7.74 28.96 19.25
CA GLY A 104 -7.76 29.82 20.43
C GLY A 104 -9.19 30.23 20.77
N GLU A 105 -9.38 30.89 21.91
CA GLU A 105 -10.68 31.43 22.31
C GLU A 105 -10.56 32.92 22.65
N ASP A 106 -11.61 33.69 22.34
CA ASP A 106 -11.79 35.08 22.78
C ASP A 106 -13.20 35.27 23.32
N GLY A 107 -13.34 35.11 24.63
CA GLY A 107 -14.63 35.15 25.31
C GLY A 107 -15.50 33.95 24.94
N ASN A 108 -16.52 34.18 24.11
CA ASN A 108 -17.39 33.12 23.59
C ASN A 108 -17.07 32.74 22.14
N ASP A 109 -16.10 33.41 21.51
CA ASP A 109 -15.72 33.19 20.13
C ASP A 109 -14.60 32.13 20.05
N LEU A 110 -14.69 31.23 19.07
CA LEU A 110 -13.59 30.37 18.67
C LEU A 110 -12.73 31.12 17.64
N LEU A 111 -11.42 31.05 17.80
CA LEU A 111 -10.42 31.60 16.89
C LEU A 111 -9.64 30.45 16.26
N ILE A 112 -9.53 30.46 14.94
CA ILE A 112 -8.71 29.56 14.16
C ILE A 112 -7.63 30.40 13.51
N TYR A 113 -6.38 30.15 13.83
CA TYR A 113 -5.24 30.86 13.29
C TYR A 113 -4.55 30.01 12.25
N VAL A 114 -4.21 30.60 11.10
CA VAL A 114 -3.44 29.90 10.06
C VAL A 114 -1.96 30.12 10.32
N LEU A 115 -1.24 29.05 10.62
CA LEU A 115 0.19 29.06 10.91
C LEU A 115 1.01 29.42 9.66
N ASP A 116 2.05 30.21 9.86
CA ASP A 116 3.03 30.51 8.82
C ASP A 116 4.04 29.37 8.75
N LYS A 117 3.99 28.60 7.65
CA LYS A 117 4.92 27.48 7.41
C LYS A 117 6.38 27.93 7.37
N ASP A 118 6.64 29.18 7.01
CA ASP A 118 7.99 29.74 6.89
C ASP A 118 8.43 30.40 8.21
N ASN A 119 7.53 30.55 9.19
CA ASN A 119 7.80 31.11 10.51
C ASN A 119 6.84 30.57 11.60
N PRO A 120 7.00 29.30 12.02
CA PRO A 120 6.10 28.64 12.98
C PRO A 120 6.15 29.24 14.41
N GLU A 121 7.10 30.14 14.66
CA GLU A 121 7.29 30.86 15.92
C GLU A 121 6.65 32.27 15.91
N ALA A 122 5.94 32.63 14.84
CA ALA A 122 5.22 33.90 14.77
C ALA A 122 4.18 33.99 15.90
N SER A 123 4.15 35.13 16.59
CA SER A 123 3.10 35.41 17.56
C SER A 123 1.74 35.39 16.85
N LEU A 124 0.70 34.83 17.49
CA LEU A 124 -0.63 34.69 16.88
C LEU A 124 -1.21 36.01 16.35
N GLY A 125 -0.84 37.13 16.96
CA GLY A 125 -1.25 38.48 16.51
C GLY A 125 -0.63 38.92 15.18
N ASP A 126 0.50 38.32 14.81
CA ASP A 126 1.28 38.63 13.61
C ASP A 126 0.91 37.73 12.42
N LEU A 127 0.06 36.72 12.63
CA LEU A 127 -0.39 35.82 11.57
C LEU A 127 -1.28 36.56 10.55
N GLU A 128 -1.01 36.30 9.27
CA GLU A 128 -1.71 36.94 8.14
C GLU A 128 -3.15 36.44 7.97
N GLY A 129 -3.47 35.23 8.46
CA GLY A 129 -4.78 34.59 8.32
C GLY A 129 -5.40 34.12 9.63
N SER A 130 -6.68 34.40 9.86
CA SER A 130 -7.44 33.89 11.00
C SER A 130 -8.94 33.86 10.73
N ILE A 131 -9.65 32.87 11.27
CA ILE A 131 -11.10 32.77 11.26
C ILE A 131 -11.62 32.93 12.68
N ARG A 132 -12.62 33.77 12.88
CA ARG A 132 -13.34 33.93 14.16
C ARG A 132 -14.76 33.38 14.01
N ILE A 133 -15.09 32.32 14.72
CA ILE A 133 -16.47 31.81 14.81
C ILE A 133 -17.11 32.41 16.06
N LYS A 134 -18.10 33.28 15.85
CA LYS A 134 -18.70 34.05 16.94
C LYS A 134 -19.61 33.20 17.81
N ASN A 135 -19.57 33.46 19.11
CA ASN A 135 -20.43 32.81 20.12
C ASN A 135 -20.40 31.28 20.09
N TRP A 136 -19.33 30.68 19.55
CA TRP A 136 -19.18 29.24 19.37
C TRP A 136 -19.49 28.41 20.63
N ASN A 137 -19.07 28.86 21.81
CA ASN A 137 -19.33 28.15 23.07
C ASN A 137 -20.72 28.45 23.69
N SER A 138 -21.58 29.18 22.98
CA SER A 138 -22.96 29.46 23.37
C SER A 138 -23.89 28.42 22.75
N SER A 139 -24.89 27.95 23.50
CA SER A 139 -25.74 26.84 23.06
C SER A 139 -26.38 27.08 21.69
N GLY A 140 -26.01 26.25 20.70
CA GLY A 140 -26.57 26.25 19.34
C GLY A 140 -25.98 27.29 18.38
N TYR A 141 -24.84 27.91 18.70
CA TYR A 141 -24.24 28.90 17.81
C TYR A 141 -22.93 28.37 17.22
N GLY A 142 -22.76 28.49 15.92
CA GLY A 142 -21.47 28.36 15.24
C GLY A 142 -21.35 27.09 14.40
N VAL A 143 -20.16 26.94 13.81
CA VAL A 143 -19.79 25.81 12.98
C VAL A 143 -19.64 24.55 13.83
N GLU A 144 -20.15 23.41 13.36
CA GLU A 144 -19.99 22.12 14.03
C GLU A 144 -18.80 21.31 13.52
N VAL A 145 -18.38 21.48 12.28
CA VAL A 145 -17.34 20.65 11.66
C VAL A 145 -16.30 21.49 10.93
N LEU A 146 -15.02 21.14 11.10
CA LEU A 146 -13.93 21.58 10.24
C LEU A 146 -13.64 20.48 9.22
N SER A 147 -13.55 20.82 7.93
CA SER A 147 -13.11 19.91 6.86
C SER A 147 -11.83 20.43 6.22
N PHE A 148 -10.82 19.56 6.10
CA PHE A 148 -9.47 19.92 5.65
C PHE A 148 -9.18 19.44 4.23
N ALA A 149 -8.15 20.01 3.61
CA ALA A 149 -7.76 19.71 2.23
C ALA A 149 -7.26 18.27 2.02
N ASP A 150 -6.79 17.61 3.08
CA ASP A 150 -6.38 16.20 3.09
C ASP A 150 -7.55 15.22 3.30
N GLY A 151 -8.77 15.74 3.46
CA GLY A 151 -9.99 14.96 3.67
C GLY A 151 -10.33 14.67 5.13
N GLN A 152 -9.53 15.17 6.10
CA GLN A 152 -9.87 15.04 7.51
C GLN A 152 -11.10 15.91 7.88
N GLU A 153 -11.93 15.42 8.79
CA GLU A 153 -13.05 16.15 9.37
C GLU A 153 -12.97 16.11 10.90
N VAL A 154 -13.09 17.27 11.55
CA VAL A 154 -13.01 17.39 13.02
C VAL A 154 -14.27 18.08 13.55
N LYS A 155 -14.97 17.44 14.48
CA LYS A 155 -16.14 18.04 15.12
C LYS A 155 -15.69 19.03 16.16
N LEU A 156 -16.24 20.23 16.08
CA LEU A 156 -15.92 21.28 17.01
C LEU A 156 -16.43 20.95 18.43
N SER A 157 -17.53 20.20 18.56
CA SER A 157 -18.03 19.71 19.87
C SER A 157 -17.01 18.91 20.67
N ASP A 158 -15.98 18.40 20.00
CA ASP A 158 -14.94 17.59 20.61
C ASP A 158 -13.82 18.50 21.18
N PHE A 159 -13.84 19.83 21.05
CA PHE A 159 -12.84 20.74 21.64
C PHE A 159 -13.26 21.31 23.00
N SER A 160 -13.65 20.46 23.95
CA SER A 160 -14.20 20.92 25.24
C SER A 160 -13.22 21.77 26.08
N SER A 161 -11.93 21.79 25.73
CA SER A 161 -11.04 22.90 26.10
C SER A 161 -9.92 23.16 25.08
N ILE A 162 -9.82 24.40 24.59
CA ILE A 162 -8.62 24.89 23.91
C ILE A 162 -7.69 25.46 24.98
N ILE A 163 -6.89 24.62 25.63
CA ILE A 163 -5.86 25.10 26.55
C ILE A 163 -4.63 25.45 25.73
N ARG A 164 -4.41 26.75 25.50
CA ARG A 164 -3.14 27.45 25.79
C ARG A 164 -3.22 28.95 25.52
N SER A 165 -3.40 29.72 26.59
CA SER A 165 -2.61 30.94 26.79
C SER A 165 -2.76 31.42 28.23
N ASP A 166 -1.83 31.02 29.08
CA ASP A 166 -1.15 32.08 29.82
C ASP A 166 0.34 31.75 29.82
N ALA A 167 1.07 32.47 28.99
CA ALA A 167 2.51 32.55 28.98
C ALA A 167 2.97 33.11 30.34
N ARG A 168 2.97 32.29 31.39
CA ARG A 168 3.61 32.62 32.66
C ARG A 168 4.01 31.45 33.56
N THR A 169 4.37 30.28 33.00
CA THR A 169 5.35 29.39 33.65
C THR A 169 6.22 28.63 32.66
N GLY A 170 6.89 29.33 31.75
CA GLY A 170 8.20 28.89 31.23
C GLY A 170 9.30 28.90 32.33
N SER A 171 8.98 28.47 33.56
CA SER A 171 9.91 28.50 34.71
C SER A 171 9.51 27.61 35.90
N SER A 172 8.52 26.73 35.78
CA SER A 172 8.33 25.65 36.75
C SER A 172 7.79 24.45 36.00
N GLY A 173 8.54 23.33 35.96
CA GLY A 173 8.17 22.07 35.29
C GLY A 173 6.91 21.42 35.86
N LEU A 174 5.78 22.11 35.73
CA LEU A 174 4.44 21.64 35.99
C LEU A 174 3.86 21.16 34.65
N PRO A 175 3.16 20.02 34.64
CA PRO A 175 2.55 19.49 33.43
C PRO A 175 1.45 20.39 32.89
N TYR A 176 1.37 20.51 31.56
CA TYR A 176 0.19 20.98 30.85
C TYR A 176 -0.86 19.87 30.90
N LYS A 177 -2.04 20.17 31.43
CA LYS A 177 -3.12 19.20 31.61
C LYS A 177 -4.36 19.66 30.88
N GLY A 178 -4.95 18.77 30.10
CA GLY A 178 -6.29 18.84 29.55
C GLY A 178 -7.36 18.72 30.64
N THR A 179 -8.61 18.69 30.20
CA THR A 179 -9.80 18.57 31.00
C THR A 179 -10.17 17.11 31.22
N GLY A 180 -11.40 16.72 30.92
CA GLY A 180 -11.86 15.33 30.99
C GLY A 180 -12.83 15.01 29.86
N GLY A 181 -12.87 15.87 28.85
CA GLY A 181 -13.36 15.57 27.52
C GLY A 181 -12.23 15.88 26.55
N SER A 182 -12.47 15.62 25.26
CA SER A 182 -11.48 15.81 24.20
C SER A 182 -10.84 17.22 24.21
N ASP A 183 -9.52 17.24 24.08
CA ASP A 183 -8.68 18.42 24.18
C ASP A 183 -7.66 18.52 23.03
N TRP A 184 -7.25 19.75 22.74
CA TRP A 184 -6.18 20.06 21.78
C TRP A 184 -5.00 20.73 22.51
N ILE A 185 -3.87 20.04 22.60
CA ILE A 185 -2.73 20.43 23.43
C ILE A 185 -1.48 20.59 22.54
N ILE A 186 -1.06 21.83 22.27
CA ILE A 186 0.21 22.09 21.54
C ILE A 186 1.31 22.60 22.48
N GLY A 187 2.36 21.81 22.67
CA GLY A 187 3.63 22.15 23.30
C GLY A 187 4.33 23.40 22.74
N GLN A 188 5.42 23.79 23.38
CA GLN A 188 6.32 24.83 22.89
C GLN A 188 7.68 24.18 22.61
N VAL A 189 8.65 24.98 22.17
CA VAL A 189 10.04 24.51 22.17
C VAL A 189 10.52 24.40 23.63
N GLY A 190 10.98 23.24 24.06
CA GLY A 190 11.38 23.05 25.46
C GLY A 190 11.52 21.58 25.87
N ASN A 191 11.41 21.28 27.15
CA ASN A 191 11.15 19.91 27.60
C ASN A 191 9.88 19.98 28.46
N GLU A 192 8.81 19.35 28.01
CA GLU A 192 7.46 19.50 28.49
C GLU A 192 6.89 18.20 29.06
N VAL A 193 5.85 18.35 29.89
CA VAL A 193 4.98 17.24 30.25
C VAL A 193 3.56 17.63 29.84
N LEU A 194 2.96 16.86 28.94
CA LEU A 194 1.64 17.10 28.33
C LEU A 194 0.72 15.94 28.71
N MET A 195 -0.49 16.24 29.19
CA MET A 195 -1.44 15.23 29.68
C MET A 195 -2.84 15.55 29.17
N GLY A 196 -3.45 14.69 28.35
CA GLY A 196 -4.81 14.83 27.81
C GLY A 196 -5.89 14.59 28.85
N GLN A 197 -5.77 13.48 29.58
CA GLN A 197 -6.60 13.00 30.69
C GLN A 197 -7.73 12.07 30.25
N ASN A 198 -8.95 12.55 30.04
CA ASN A 198 -10.03 11.73 29.51
C ASN A 198 -10.58 12.45 28.28
N GLY A 199 -11.12 11.70 27.32
CA GLY A 199 -11.53 12.23 26.04
C GLY A 199 -10.57 11.77 24.96
N ASN A 200 -10.96 11.96 23.70
CA ASN A 200 -10.07 11.74 22.57
C ASN A 200 -9.23 13.00 22.37
N ASP A 201 -7.97 12.96 22.74
CA ASP A 201 -7.09 14.13 22.81
C ASP A 201 -6.12 14.18 21.65
N TYR A 202 -5.84 15.39 21.16
CA TYR A 202 -4.74 15.65 20.23
C TYR A 202 -3.63 16.38 20.97
N ILE A 203 -2.45 15.78 21.02
CA ILE A 203 -1.29 16.33 21.72
C ILE A 203 -0.10 16.40 20.77
N GLN A 204 0.49 17.58 20.62
CA GLN A 204 1.68 17.81 19.81
C GLN A 204 2.75 18.51 20.62
N ALA A 205 3.97 18.00 20.69
CA ALA A 205 5.01 18.49 21.60
C ALA A 205 5.87 19.62 21.04
N LYS A 206 6.16 19.60 19.73
CA LYS A 206 7.21 20.40 19.06
C LYS A 206 8.63 19.96 19.43
N GLN A 207 9.61 20.86 19.33
CA GLN A 207 11.00 20.51 19.59
C GLN A 207 11.26 20.41 21.09
N GLY A 208 11.74 19.25 21.54
CA GLY A 208 11.99 19.00 22.94
C GLY A 208 12.26 17.54 23.30
N ASN A 209 12.68 17.28 24.54
CA ASN A 209 12.53 15.94 25.10
C ASN A 209 11.31 15.96 26.01
N ASP A 210 10.18 15.54 25.45
CA ASP A 210 8.86 15.72 26.00
C ASP A 210 8.29 14.42 26.61
N THR A 211 7.31 14.57 27.48
CA THR A 211 6.53 13.44 28.02
C THR A 211 5.06 13.70 27.75
N LEU A 212 4.45 12.87 26.90
CA LEU A 212 3.06 12.96 26.50
C LEU A 212 2.28 11.81 27.12
N GLN A 213 1.12 12.12 27.68
CA GLN A 213 0.15 11.14 28.18
C GLN A 213 -1.20 11.46 27.59
N GLY A 214 -1.78 10.57 26.80
CA GLY A 214 -3.13 10.68 26.27
C GLY A 214 -4.14 10.56 27.42
N GLY A 215 -4.26 9.36 27.98
CA GLY A 215 -5.08 9.07 29.13
C GLY A 215 -6.16 8.05 28.79
N SER A 216 -7.43 8.44 28.84
CA SER A 216 -8.55 7.57 28.45
C SER A 216 -9.31 8.17 27.28
N GLY A 217 -9.45 7.43 26.20
CA GLY A 217 -10.08 7.86 24.96
C GLY A 217 -9.15 7.53 23.80
N ASN A 218 -9.59 7.83 22.57
CA ASN A 218 -8.77 7.57 21.40
C ASN A 218 -7.88 8.78 21.14
N ASP A 219 -6.64 8.74 21.62
CA ASP A 219 -5.73 9.87 21.60
C ASP A 219 -4.81 9.87 20.37
N THR A 220 -4.31 11.04 19.98
CA THR A 220 -3.30 11.21 18.95
C THR A 220 -2.14 12.03 19.49
N LEU A 221 -0.96 11.42 19.57
CA LEU A 221 0.23 11.97 20.21
C LEU A 221 1.37 12.14 19.21
N TYR A 222 1.89 13.36 19.07
CA TYR A 222 3.06 13.71 18.27
C TYR A 222 4.19 14.23 19.18
N GLY A 223 5.30 13.49 19.27
CA GLY A 223 6.52 13.93 19.97
C GLY A 223 7.30 14.99 19.17
N ASP A 224 7.19 14.97 17.85
CA ASP A 224 7.89 15.84 16.92
C ASP A 224 9.42 15.68 16.93
N ALA A 225 10.20 16.47 17.66
CA ALA A 225 11.65 16.45 17.52
C ALA A 225 12.39 16.48 18.85
N GLY A 226 13.18 15.45 19.12
CA GLY A 226 13.98 15.24 20.32
C GLY A 226 13.73 13.83 20.84
N ASN A 227 14.02 13.52 22.10
CA ASN A 227 13.85 12.15 22.61
C ASN A 227 12.67 12.13 23.57
N ASP A 228 11.55 11.62 23.09
CA ASP A 228 10.25 11.77 23.71
C ASP A 228 9.78 10.48 24.39
N ILE A 229 8.83 10.64 25.31
CA ILE A 229 8.12 9.54 25.95
C ILE A 229 6.63 9.74 25.69
N LEU A 230 6.02 8.85 24.91
CA LEU A 230 4.60 8.90 24.57
C LEU A 230 3.88 7.70 25.22
N GLU A 231 2.86 7.98 26.03
CA GLU A 231 1.95 7.00 26.61
C GLU A 231 0.52 7.29 26.14
N GLY A 232 -0.07 6.41 25.33
CA GLY A 232 -1.45 6.54 24.83
C GLY A 232 -2.44 6.45 25.99
N GLY A 233 -2.48 5.29 26.65
CA GLY A 233 -3.28 5.04 27.82
C GLY A 233 -4.30 3.93 27.58
N SER A 234 -5.58 4.27 27.59
CA SER A 234 -6.67 3.32 27.36
C SER A 234 -7.55 3.74 26.20
N ASP A 235 -8.08 2.74 25.48
CA ASP A 235 -8.77 2.88 24.20
C ASP A 235 -7.74 3.02 23.05
N ASN A 236 -8.16 3.40 21.85
CA ASN A 236 -7.35 3.20 20.64
C ASN A 236 -6.53 4.45 20.31
N ASP A 237 -5.23 4.40 20.55
CA ASP A 237 -4.35 5.57 20.43
C ASP A 237 -3.52 5.56 19.15
N THR A 238 -3.10 6.74 18.68
CA THR A 238 -2.11 6.90 17.61
C THR A 238 -0.88 7.64 18.13
N LEU A 239 0.29 7.00 18.05
CA LEU A 239 1.55 7.51 18.57
C LEU A 239 2.56 7.73 17.44
N VAL A 240 3.08 8.95 17.35
CA VAL A 240 4.13 9.36 16.40
C VAL A 240 5.27 9.98 17.20
N GLY A 241 6.38 9.26 17.36
CA GLY A 241 7.57 9.77 18.07
C GLY A 241 8.13 10.99 17.37
N GLY A 242 8.45 10.84 16.08
CA GLY A 242 9.06 11.89 15.27
C GLY A 242 10.57 11.70 15.22
N ALA A 243 11.33 12.77 15.02
CA ALA A 243 12.77 12.70 14.89
C ALA A 243 13.45 12.62 16.26
N GLY A 244 14.06 11.49 16.59
CA GLY A 244 14.39 11.26 17.99
C GLY A 244 15.02 9.95 18.34
N ASN A 245 14.98 9.60 19.62
CA ASN A 245 15.05 8.21 20.03
C ASN A 245 13.95 8.06 21.08
N ASP A 246 12.78 7.67 20.60
CA ASP A 246 11.56 7.84 21.35
C ASP A 246 11.15 6.55 22.06
N GLN A 247 10.40 6.70 23.15
CA GLN A 247 9.79 5.60 23.88
C GLN A 247 8.28 5.68 23.71
N LEU A 248 7.71 4.70 23.02
CA LEU A 248 6.30 4.64 22.68
C LEU A 248 5.62 3.50 23.43
N LYS A 249 4.50 3.81 24.05
CA LYS A 249 3.65 2.83 24.74
C LYS A 249 2.18 3.22 24.51
N GLY A 250 1.51 2.49 23.64
CA GLY A 250 0.09 2.65 23.33
C GLY A 250 -0.73 2.40 24.59
N GLY A 251 -0.70 1.18 25.11
CA GLY A 251 -1.34 0.86 26.38
C GLY A 251 -2.36 -0.24 26.19
N SER A 252 -3.61 0.02 26.57
CA SER A 252 -4.70 -0.94 26.35
C SER A 252 -5.64 -0.43 25.28
N GLY A 253 -5.89 -1.23 24.25
CA GLY A 253 -6.74 -0.80 23.14
C GLY A 253 -6.16 -1.34 21.85
N ASN A 254 -6.61 -0.86 20.71
CA ASN A 254 -6.01 -1.20 19.43
C ASN A 254 -5.22 0.02 18.97
N ASP A 255 -3.93 0.04 19.31
CA ASP A 255 -3.08 1.21 19.14
C ASP A 255 -2.39 1.21 17.78
N THR A 256 -2.03 2.39 17.31
CA THR A 256 -1.29 2.60 16.06
C THR A 256 -0.01 3.37 16.31
N TYR A 257 1.12 2.77 15.95
CA TYR A 257 2.42 3.41 16.01
C TYR A 257 2.88 3.76 14.61
N VAL A 258 3.35 4.97 14.41
CA VAL A 258 3.85 5.42 13.11
C VAL A 258 5.36 5.55 13.16
N PHE A 259 6.02 4.94 12.18
CA PHE A 259 7.46 5.06 11.99
C PHE A 259 7.79 5.59 10.59
N SER A 260 8.78 6.47 10.51
CA SER A 260 9.22 7.05 9.24
C SER A 260 10.73 7.23 9.14
N ARG A 261 11.21 7.64 7.97
CA ARG A 261 12.62 7.94 7.71
C ARG A 261 13.05 9.14 8.55
N GLY A 262 14.20 9.04 9.21
CA GLY A 262 14.71 10.09 10.09
C GLY A 262 14.09 10.11 11.49
N PHE A 263 13.29 9.11 11.87
CA PHE A 263 12.73 9.01 13.22
C PHE A 263 13.78 8.58 14.25
N GLY A 264 14.92 8.03 13.82
CA GLY A 264 15.99 7.63 14.71
C GLY A 264 15.72 6.29 15.39
N LYS A 265 16.13 6.11 16.65
CA LYS A 265 16.11 4.79 17.32
C LYS A 265 14.99 4.67 18.34
N ASP A 266 13.81 4.32 17.85
CA ASP A 266 12.61 4.26 18.67
C ASP A 266 12.42 2.89 19.32
N THR A 267 11.79 2.92 20.49
CA THR A 267 11.46 1.75 21.28
C THR A 267 9.97 1.72 21.58
N LEU A 268 9.31 0.64 21.19
CA LEU A 268 7.90 0.37 21.42
C LEU A 268 7.73 -0.70 22.49
N THR A 269 6.81 -0.49 23.43
CA THR A 269 6.41 -1.52 24.41
C THR A 269 4.90 -1.69 24.40
N GLU A 270 4.46 -2.92 24.12
CA GLU A 270 3.05 -3.29 24.13
C GLU A 270 2.54 -3.82 25.48
N THR A 271 1.23 -3.68 25.73
CA THR A 271 0.58 -4.26 26.91
C THR A 271 -0.69 -5.05 26.65
N SER A 272 -1.54 -4.68 25.70
CA SER A 272 -2.70 -5.47 25.28
C SER A 272 -3.42 -4.80 24.13
N GLY A 273 -3.86 -5.57 23.15
CA GLY A 273 -4.56 -4.95 22.03
C GLY A 273 -4.64 -5.83 20.81
N THR A 274 -5.08 -5.21 19.72
CA THR A 274 -4.76 -5.62 18.36
C THR A 274 -4.13 -4.42 17.67
N ASP A 275 -2.81 -4.37 17.76
CA ASP A 275 -2.02 -3.17 17.54
C ASP A 275 -1.41 -3.14 16.15
N THR A 276 -1.22 -1.94 15.63
CA THR A 276 -0.72 -1.68 14.28
C THR A 276 0.58 -0.90 14.33
N LEU A 277 1.60 -1.40 13.65
CA LEU A 277 2.79 -0.62 13.31
C LEU A 277 2.68 -0.19 11.84
N ARG A 278 2.67 1.12 11.59
CA ARG A 278 2.56 1.70 10.26
C ARG A 278 3.88 2.37 9.85
N PHE A 279 4.48 1.85 8.79
CA PHE A 279 5.62 2.45 8.12
C PHE A 279 5.15 3.44 7.05
N THR A 280 5.72 4.64 7.06
CA THR A 280 5.33 5.75 6.16
C THR A 280 6.50 6.21 5.28
N ASP A 281 6.32 7.32 4.56
CA ASP A 281 7.30 7.93 3.64
C ASP A 281 7.96 6.97 2.65
N GLY A 282 7.19 6.01 2.13
CA GLY A 282 7.66 5.05 1.12
C GLY A 282 8.52 3.93 1.70
N ILE A 283 8.48 3.65 3.01
CA ILE A 283 9.18 2.50 3.60
C ILE A 283 8.41 1.22 3.27
N THR A 284 9.12 0.26 2.68
CA THR A 284 8.61 -1.08 2.34
C THR A 284 9.46 -2.16 3.03
N LEU A 285 9.02 -3.42 2.99
CA LEU A 285 9.80 -4.55 3.53
C LEU A 285 11.19 -4.68 2.88
N ALA A 286 11.34 -4.31 1.60
CA ALA A 286 12.62 -4.32 0.90
C ALA A 286 13.64 -3.33 1.49
N ASP A 287 13.16 -2.27 2.17
CA ASP A 287 14.02 -1.31 2.86
C ASP A 287 14.46 -1.80 4.25
N LEU A 288 13.91 -2.91 4.73
CA LEU A 288 14.07 -3.33 6.12
C LEU A 288 14.96 -4.56 6.26
N LYS A 289 15.80 -4.53 7.28
CA LYS A 289 16.38 -5.74 7.86
C LYS A 289 15.73 -6.00 9.20
N ILE A 290 15.15 -7.18 9.33
CA ILE A 290 14.47 -7.61 10.55
C ILE A 290 15.43 -8.49 11.36
N VAL A 291 15.56 -8.24 12.66
CA VAL A 291 16.45 -8.99 13.56
C VAL A 291 15.75 -9.26 14.89
N ALA A 292 15.73 -10.52 15.34
CA ALA A 292 15.45 -10.88 16.71
C ALA A 292 16.75 -10.82 17.51
N ASP A 293 16.76 -10.00 18.57
CA ASP A 293 17.93 -9.83 19.41
C ASP A 293 17.51 -9.63 20.87
N ALA A 294 18.11 -10.41 21.77
CA ALA A 294 17.87 -10.36 23.22
C ALA A 294 16.39 -10.41 23.66
N GLY A 295 15.51 -11.02 22.85
CA GLY A 295 14.07 -11.09 23.10
C GLY A 295 13.26 -9.90 22.59
N ASP A 296 13.87 -9.01 21.81
CA ASP A 296 13.22 -7.91 21.09
C ASP A 296 13.16 -8.20 19.59
N LEU A 297 12.21 -7.59 18.89
CA LEU A 297 12.15 -7.55 17.43
C LEU A 297 12.61 -6.18 16.94
N LYS A 298 13.59 -6.14 16.05
CA LYS A 298 14.20 -4.91 15.55
C LYS A 298 14.03 -4.80 14.05
N PHE A 299 13.54 -3.64 13.60
CA PHE A 299 13.48 -3.25 12.20
C PHE A 299 14.55 -2.18 11.96
N TYR A 300 15.56 -2.54 11.19
CA TYR A 300 16.61 -1.63 10.75
C TYR A 300 16.26 -1.11 9.36
N LEU A 301 16.16 0.21 9.20
CA LEU A 301 15.98 0.81 7.89
C LEU A 301 17.32 0.88 7.15
N ILE A 302 17.49 0.05 6.13
CA ILE A 302 18.72 -0.07 5.36
C ILE A 302 18.74 1.02 4.29
N ASP A 303 19.85 1.77 4.24
CA ASP A 303 20.14 2.65 3.10
C ASP A 303 20.46 1.77 1.87
N PRO A 304 19.65 1.80 0.79
CA PRO A 304 19.90 0.98 -0.40
C PRO A 304 21.24 1.29 -1.08
N THR A 305 21.81 2.48 -0.82
CA THR A 305 23.15 2.85 -1.31
C THR A 305 24.28 2.28 -0.46
N LYS A 306 23.97 1.78 0.75
CA LYS A 306 24.91 1.15 1.69
C LYS A 306 24.34 -0.16 2.27
N PRO A 307 24.03 -1.17 1.43
CA PRO A 307 23.34 -2.40 1.87
C PRO A 307 24.15 -3.27 2.85
N ASN A 308 25.47 -3.03 2.95
CA ASN A 308 26.39 -3.74 3.84
C ASN A 308 26.83 -2.90 5.05
N GLN A 309 26.10 -1.83 5.37
CA GLN A 309 26.37 -1.01 6.55
C GLN A 309 26.27 -1.87 7.82
N ALA A 310 27.17 -1.64 8.78
CA ALA A 310 27.07 -2.30 10.08
C ALA A 310 25.79 -1.85 10.80
N LEU A 311 25.07 -2.76 11.44
CA LEU A 311 23.77 -2.45 12.06
C LEU A 311 23.85 -1.36 13.12
N ASP A 312 24.99 -1.24 13.82
CA ASP A 312 25.21 -0.20 14.82
C ASP A 312 25.26 1.22 14.21
N ASP A 313 25.64 1.33 12.92
CA ASP A 313 25.74 2.60 12.19
C ASP A 313 24.41 3.04 11.57
N ILE A 314 23.38 2.19 11.61
CA ILE A 314 22.04 2.52 11.11
C ILE A 314 21.39 3.52 12.07
N THR A 315 20.87 4.60 11.51
CA THR A 315 20.29 5.71 12.29
C THR A 315 18.83 5.48 12.62
N ASP A 316 18.07 4.91 11.69
CA ASP A 316 16.65 4.64 11.86
C ASP A 316 16.44 3.17 12.22
N VAL A 317 16.06 2.93 13.48
CA VAL A 317 15.87 1.58 14.04
C VAL A 317 14.64 1.58 14.93
N LEU A 318 13.66 0.77 14.60
CA LEU A 318 12.52 0.55 15.49
C LEU A 318 12.71 -0.75 16.26
N THR A 319 12.59 -0.69 17.59
CA THR A 319 12.70 -1.84 18.49
C THR A 319 11.37 -2.11 19.18
N ILE A 320 10.77 -3.27 18.95
CA ILE A 320 9.62 -3.76 19.69
C ILE A 320 10.12 -4.64 20.84
N LYS A 321 9.86 -4.20 22.06
CA LYS A 321 10.36 -4.85 23.28
C LYS A 321 9.62 -6.14 23.60
N ASN A 322 10.35 -7.12 24.13
CA ASN A 322 9.80 -8.39 24.64
C ASN A 322 8.97 -9.19 23.62
N TRP A 323 9.38 -9.14 22.34
CA TRP A 323 8.73 -9.85 21.24
C TRP A 323 8.62 -11.36 21.53
N SER A 324 7.38 -11.82 21.63
CA SER A 324 7.01 -13.23 21.76
C SER A 324 5.57 -13.39 21.32
N ALA A 325 5.23 -14.49 20.66
CA ALA A 325 3.85 -14.83 20.31
C ALA A 325 2.95 -15.05 21.54
N ASP A 326 3.55 -15.29 22.72
CA ASP A 326 2.84 -15.47 23.99
C ASP A 326 2.70 -14.16 24.79
N ASN A 327 3.29 -13.06 24.32
CA ASN A 327 3.21 -11.73 24.94
C ASN A 327 2.34 -10.79 24.09
N PRO A 328 1.79 -9.71 24.68
CA PRO A 328 1.30 -8.59 23.90
C PRO A 328 2.36 -8.14 22.89
N HIS A 329 1.97 -8.04 21.63
CA HIS A 329 2.84 -7.79 20.50
C HIS A 329 2.08 -7.03 19.43
N ILE A 330 2.76 -6.55 18.39
CA ILE A 330 2.09 -5.94 17.24
C ILE A 330 1.52 -7.04 16.35
N GLU A 331 0.21 -7.03 16.13
CA GLU A 331 -0.49 -7.99 15.27
C GLU A 331 -0.52 -7.58 13.79
N ARG A 332 -0.33 -6.29 13.48
CA ARG A 332 -0.46 -5.78 12.12
C ARG A 332 0.68 -4.83 11.75
N PHE A 333 1.36 -5.12 10.64
CA PHE A 333 2.41 -4.26 10.08
C PHE A 333 1.96 -3.73 8.74
N GLU A 334 1.83 -2.42 8.60
CA GLU A 334 1.40 -1.75 7.37
C GLU A 334 2.57 -1.02 6.71
N PHE A 335 2.75 -1.22 5.41
CA PHE A 335 3.84 -0.61 4.65
C PHE A 335 3.33 0.39 3.61
N ALA A 336 4.22 1.28 3.16
CA ALA A 336 3.83 2.39 2.28
C ALA A 336 3.42 1.95 0.85
N ASP A 337 3.77 0.74 0.43
CA ASP A 337 3.31 0.14 -0.84
C ASP A 337 1.93 -0.53 -0.73
N GLY A 338 1.32 -0.51 0.47
CA GLY A 338 0.04 -1.14 0.77
C GLY A 338 0.14 -2.61 1.18
N SER A 339 1.34 -3.20 1.19
CA SER A 339 1.54 -4.54 1.75
C SER A 339 1.25 -4.56 3.26
N VAL A 340 0.78 -5.71 3.75
CA VAL A 340 0.44 -5.89 5.16
C VAL A 340 0.92 -7.25 5.64
N LEU A 341 1.55 -7.28 6.82
CA LEU A 341 1.86 -8.52 7.52
C LEU A 341 0.99 -8.68 8.77
N GLY A 342 0.58 -9.92 9.04
CA GLY A 342 -0.07 -10.33 10.27
C GLY A 342 0.87 -10.97 11.29
N GLY A 343 2.14 -11.18 10.95
CA GLY A 343 3.11 -11.73 11.89
C GLY A 343 4.53 -11.86 11.37
N VAL A 344 5.48 -11.86 12.30
CA VAL A 344 6.91 -12.05 12.06
C VAL A 344 7.46 -13.08 13.04
N SER A 345 8.08 -14.15 12.54
CA SER A 345 8.71 -15.19 13.36
C SER A 345 10.12 -15.52 12.88
N TRP A 346 10.77 -16.44 13.58
CA TRP A 346 12.15 -16.85 13.35
C TRP A 346 12.24 -18.37 13.31
N ARG A 347 12.98 -18.86 12.31
CA ARG A 347 13.37 -20.27 12.26
C ARG A 347 14.58 -20.53 13.15
N ASP A 348 14.74 -21.79 13.56
CA ASP A 348 15.93 -22.25 14.30
C ASP A 348 17.25 -22.00 13.56
N ASP A 349 17.21 -21.84 12.23
CA ASP A 349 18.36 -21.51 11.39
C ASP A 349 18.63 -20.00 11.24
N GLY A 350 17.83 -19.15 11.89
CA GLY A 350 18.00 -17.71 11.93
C GLY A 350 17.39 -16.95 10.75
N ARG A 351 16.61 -17.60 9.88
CA ARG A 351 15.84 -16.92 8.83
C ARG A 351 14.49 -16.43 9.34
N VAL A 352 14.00 -15.37 8.69
CA VAL A 352 12.74 -14.71 9.04
C VAL A 352 11.57 -15.43 8.39
N GLU A 353 10.46 -15.51 9.12
CA GLU A 353 9.17 -15.95 8.61
C GLU A 353 8.19 -14.79 8.64
N LEU A 354 7.61 -14.48 7.49
CA LEU A 354 6.64 -13.42 7.27
C LEU A 354 5.28 -14.05 7.00
N TYR A 355 4.27 -13.63 7.76
CA TYR A 355 2.93 -14.18 7.68
C TYR A 355 1.95 -13.09 7.26
N ALA A 356 1.03 -13.43 6.37
CA ALA A 356 -0.16 -12.66 6.11
C ALA A 356 -1.09 -12.57 7.33
N LEU A 357 -2.17 -11.81 7.19
CA LEU A 357 -3.22 -11.73 8.19
C LEU A 357 -3.98 -13.06 8.24
N ALA A 358 -4.23 -13.56 9.46
CA ALA A 358 -5.03 -14.76 9.67
C ALA A 358 -6.55 -14.46 9.63
N ASP A 359 -7.00 -13.65 8.66
CA ASP A 359 -8.41 -13.22 8.50
C ASP A 359 -9.10 -13.83 7.27
N GLY A 360 -8.34 -14.56 6.43
CA GLY A 360 -8.82 -15.21 5.23
C GLY A 360 -9.08 -14.25 4.06
N GLN A 361 -8.52 -13.05 4.11
CA GLN A 361 -8.59 -12.05 3.02
C GLN A 361 -7.34 -12.09 2.15
N ASP A 362 -7.52 -11.66 0.90
CA ASP A 362 -6.44 -11.48 -0.07
C ASP A 362 -5.34 -10.55 0.48
N SER A 363 -4.11 -11.04 0.51
CA SER A 363 -2.94 -10.34 1.03
C SER A 363 -1.92 -10.07 -0.07
N VAL A 364 -1.23 -8.94 0.01
CA VAL A 364 -0.07 -8.65 -0.85
C VAL A 364 1.17 -8.58 0.03
N ILE A 365 2.15 -9.45 -0.23
CA ILE A 365 3.39 -9.50 0.54
C ILE A 365 4.60 -9.53 -0.38
N TYR A 366 5.45 -8.52 -0.22
CA TYR A 366 6.78 -8.47 -0.82
C TYR A 366 7.81 -8.70 0.29
N GLY A 367 8.59 -9.77 0.20
CA GLY A 367 9.65 -10.08 1.16
C GLY A 367 10.73 -9.00 1.23
N THR A 368 11.64 -9.17 2.18
CA THR A 368 12.77 -8.29 2.40
C THR A 368 13.84 -8.45 1.31
N ALA A 369 14.93 -7.69 1.41
CA ALA A 369 16.11 -7.93 0.59
C ALA A 369 16.89 -9.21 0.99
N TYR A 370 16.51 -9.90 2.06
CA TYR A 370 17.20 -11.05 2.63
C TYR A 370 16.46 -12.37 2.35
N ASP A 371 16.97 -13.48 2.89
CA ASP A 371 16.32 -14.78 2.75
C ASP A 371 15.08 -14.86 3.65
N ASP A 372 13.91 -14.90 3.03
CA ASP A 372 12.62 -14.95 3.72
C ASP A 372 11.87 -16.26 3.48
N PHE A 373 11.03 -16.62 4.46
CA PHE A 373 9.89 -17.50 4.28
C PHE A 373 8.64 -16.63 4.30
N VAL A 374 7.83 -16.68 3.24
CA VAL A 374 6.58 -15.91 3.17
C VAL A 374 5.40 -16.87 3.09
N TYR A 375 4.41 -16.64 3.93
CA TYR A 375 3.19 -17.43 4.05
C TYR A 375 1.95 -16.55 3.81
N GLY A 376 1.17 -16.86 2.77
CA GLY A 376 -0.08 -16.16 2.39
C GLY A 376 -1.29 -16.50 3.25
N GLY A 377 -1.43 -17.77 3.66
CA GLY A 377 -2.55 -18.19 4.51
C GLY A 377 -3.78 -18.58 3.69
N ALA A 378 -4.86 -17.83 3.80
CA ALA A 378 -6.08 -18.14 3.06
C ALA A 378 -6.58 -16.86 2.39
N GLY A 379 -7.14 -16.97 1.19
CA GLY A 379 -7.42 -15.82 0.33
C GLY A 379 -6.72 -15.99 -1.01
N ASN A 380 -6.89 -15.04 -1.92
CA ASN A 380 -6.15 -15.00 -3.18
C ASN A 380 -4.95 -14.06 -2.99
N ASP A 381 -3.83 -14.62 -2.57
CA ASP A 381 -2.68 -13.82 -2.15
C ASP A 381 -1.75 -13.49 -3.32
N THR A 382 -1.04 -12.36 -3.24
CA THR A 382 0.04 -12.02 -4.16
C THR A 382 1.35 -11.97 -3.38
N LEU A 383 2.25 -12.91 -3.65
CA LEU A 383 3.42 -13.17 -2.84
C LEU A 383 4.71 -13.04 -3.65
N SER A 384 5.71 -12.40 -3.07
CA SER A 384 7.10 -12.42 -3.53
C SER A 384 8.02 -12.59 -2.33
N ALA A 385 9.09 -13.38 -2.48
CA ALA A 385 10.05 -13.55 -1.40
C ALA A 385 11.08 -12.41 -1.34
N GLY A 386 11.00 -11.41 -2.23
CA GLY A 386 11.97 -10.33 -2.31
C GLY A 386 13.27 -10.73 -3.01
N ALA A 387 14.38 -10.03 -2.73
CA ALA A 387 15.62 -10.16 -3.51
C ALA A 387 16.55 -11.31 -3.09
N GLY A 388 16.47 -11.77 -1.83
CA GLY A 388 17.18 -12.98 -1.39
C GLY A 388 18.71 -12.91 -1.43
N VAL A 389 19.34 -11.96 -0.71
CA VAL A 389 20.80 -11.91 -0.59
C VAL A 389 21.31 -12.89 0.47
N GLY A 390 21.29 -14.21 0.21
CA GLY A 390 21.77 -15.15 1.26
C GLY A 390 21.71 -16.66 1.05
N GLY A 391 20.89 -17.19 0.15
CA GLY A 391 20.68 -18.65 0.12
C GLY A 391 19.41 -19.07 -0.60
N SER A 392 18.44 -19.60 0.16
CA SER A 392 17.18 -20.11 -0.40
C SER A 392 15.98 -19.53 0.33
N GLN A 393 15.18 -18.78 -0.41
CA GLN A 393 13.89 -18.23 0.01
C GLN A 393 12.78 -19.26 -0.15
N HIS A 394 11.65 -19.06 0.54
CA HIS A 394 10.50 -19.96 0.46
C HIS A 394 9.18 -19.18 0.34
N LEU A 395 8.30 -19.66 -0.52
CA LEU A 395 6.94 -19.15 -0.68
C LEU A 395 5.92 -20.27 -0.49
N ARG A 396 4.80 -19.92 0.14
CA ARG A 396 3.61 -20.77 0.30
C ARG A 396 2.36 -19.89 0.41
N GLY A 397 1.38 -20.05 -0.47
CA GLY A 397 0.13 -19.28 -0.43
C GLY A 397 -0.93 -19.88 0.50
N ALA A 398 -0.97 -21.20 0.58
CA ALA A 398 -2.00 -22.05 1.19
C ALA A 398 -3.33 -22.05 0.42
N GLY A 399 -4.41 -21.48 0.94
CA GLY A 399 -5.75 -21.73 0.41
C GLY A 399 -6.31 -20.59 -0.41
N GLY A 400 -6.52 -20.78 -1.71
CA GLY A 400 -7.17 -19.83 -2.61
C GLY A 400 -6.48 -19.78 -3.96
N ASN A 401 -6.70 -18.74 -4.77
CA ASN A 401 -6.00 -18.58 -6.04
C ASN A 401 -4.80 -17.64 -5.86
N ASP A 402 -3.62 -18.20 -5.58
CA ASP A 402 -2.47 -17.40 -5.22
C ASP A 402 -1.63 -17.01 -6.45
N THR A 403 -0.96 -15.87 -6.37
CA THR A 403 -0.06 -15.35 -7.41
C THR A 403 1.35 -15.15 -6.86
N TYR A 404 2.31 -15.92 -7.38
CA TYR A 404 3.71 -15.88 -7.00
C TYR A 404 4.52 -15.05 -8.01
N LEU A 405 5.12 -13.96 -7.54
CA LEU A 405 5.85 -13.01 -8.38
C LEU A 405 7.36 -13.27 -8.36
N PHE A 406 7.94 -13.46 -9.55
CA PHE A 406 9.37 -13.68 -9.74
C PHE A 406 9.95 -12.72 -10.77
N GLY A 407 11.08 -12.10 -10.43
CA GLY A 407 11.85 -11.27 -11.34
C GLY A 407 13.32 -11.67 -11.39
N SER A 408 14.05 -11.13 -12.36
CA SER A 408 15.46 -11.46 -12.63
C SER A 408 16.40 -11.18 -11.45
N GLY A 409 16.01 -10.31 -10.51
CA GLY A 409 16.73 -10.01 -9.27
C GLY A 409 16.10 -10.56 -7.99
N GLY A 410 15.16 -11.51 -8.11
CA GLY A 410 14.40 -12.07 -6.97
C GLY A 410 15.09 -13.19 -6.21
N GLY A 411 16.34 -13.53 -6.51
CA GLY A 411 17.07 -14.57 -5.81
C GLY A 411 16.56 -15.99 -6.09
N SER A 412 17.06 -16.95 -5.32
CA SER A 412 16.68 -18.36 -5.46
C SER A 412 15.57 -18.74 -4.48
N THR A 413 14.42 -19.15 -5.00
CA THR A 413 13.21 -19.44 -4.23
C THR A 413 12.72 -20.86 -4.42
N MET A 414 12.33 -21.51 -3.31
CA MET A 414 11.57 -22.74 -3.29
C MET A 414 10.07 -22.41 -3.11
N LEU A 415 9.24 -22.84 -4.05
CA LEU A 415 7.79 -22.75 -3.98
C LEU A 415 7.22 -24.12 -3.59
N HIS A 416 6.52 -24.16 -2.47
CA HIS A 416 5.88 -25.37 -1.98
C HIS A 416 4.51 -25.08 -1.36
N GLU A 417 3.51 -25.74 -1.93
CA GLU A 417 2.09 -25.63 -1.59
C GLU A 417 1.55 -26.94 -0.99
N GLY A 418 0.48 -26.83 -0.21
CA GLY A 418 -0.43 -27.96 -0.02
C GLY A 418 -1.20 -28.26 -1.31
N ILE A 419 -1.87 -29.42 -1.41
CA ILE A 419 -2.86 -29.61 -2.49
C ILE A 419 -4.15 -28.96 -1.99
N GLU A 420 -4.29 -27.66 -2.18
CA GLU A 420 -5.43 -26.86 -1.70
C GLU A 420 -6.30 -26.42 -2.89
N ASP A 421 -7.56 -26.07 -2.64
CA ASP A 421 -8.55 -25.76 -3.68
C ASP A 421 -8.27 -24.36 -4.27
N GLY A 422 -7.78 -24.27 -5.51
CA GLY A 422 -7.44 -22.99 -6.15
C GLY A 422 -6.86 -23.13 -7.56
N ILE A 423 -6.65 -21.99 -8.24
CA ILE A 423 -5.84 -21.86 -9.45
C ILE A 423 -4.66 -20.98 -9.08
N ASP A 424 -3.50 -21.60 -8.89
CA ASP A 424 -2.29 -20.92 -8.50
C ASP A 424 -1.48 -20.49 -9.72
N THR A 425 -0.93 -19.28 -9.64
CA THR A 425 -0.25 -18.61 -10.74
C THR A 425 1.20 -18.28 -10.39
N VAL A 426 2.15 -18.81 -11.14
CA VAL A 426 3.51 -18.30 -11.18
C VAL A 426 3.60 -17.22 -12.25
N ARG A 427 3.95 -15.99 -11.87
CA ARG A 427 4.13 -14.87 -12.79
C ARG A 427 5.57 -14.37 -12.78
N PHE A 428 6.22 -14.50 -13.94
CA PHE A 428 7.52 -13.90 -14.21
C PHE A 428 7.33 -12.46 -14.70
N THR A 429 7.84 -11.49 -13.96
CA THR A 429 7.58 -10.06 -14.21
C THR A 429 8.46 -9.46 -15.31
N ASP A 430 9.66 -10.00 -15.50
CA ASP A 430 10.67 -9.52 -16.46
C ASP A 430 11.47 -10.64 -17.14
N LEU A 431 11.05 -11.90 -16.97
CA LEU A 431 11.66 -13.08 -17.58
C LEU A 431 10.70 -13.72 -18.60
N SER A 432 11.18 -13.94 -19.82
CA SER A 432 10.48 -14.71 -20.87
C SER A 432 10.83 -16.19 -20.79
N LEU A 433 9.95 -17.07 -21.29
CA LEU A 433 10.21 -18.52 -21.27
C LEU A 433 11.48 -18.90 -22.04
N ALA A 434 11.74 -18.24 -23.17
CA ALA A 434 12.96 -18.42 -23.96
C ALA A 434 14.25 -18.03 -23.21
N GLY A 435 14.15 -17.14 -22.22
CA GLY A 435 15.26 -16.73 -21.35
C GLY A 435 15.54 -17.69 -20.19
N LEU A 436 14.71 -18.71 -19.99
CA LEU A 436 14.79 -19.64 -18.87
C LEU A 436 15.38 -20.99 -19.28
N SER A 437 16.18 -21.55 -18.38
CA SER A 437 16.63 -22.94 -18.46
C SER A 437 15.80 -23.81 -17.54
N LEU A 438 15.07 -24.77 -18.13
CA LEU A 438 14.21 -25.71 -17.41
C LEU A 438 14.94 -27.01 -17.12
N SER A 439 14.77 -27.55 -15.92
CA SER A 439 15.24 -28.90 -15.58
C SER A 439 14.43 -29.51 -14.45
N THR A 440 14.46 -30.83 -14.33
CA THR A 440 13.91 -31.53 -13.17
C THR A 440 15.04 -32.06 -12.32
N THR A 441 15.00 -31.76 -11.04
CA THR A 441 15.85 -32.42 -10.05
C THR A 441 15.00 -33.37 -9.26
N GLY A 442 15.28 -34.66 -9.37
CA GLY A 442 14.73 -35.67 -8.46
C GLY A 442 15.81 -36.17 -7.51
N SER A 443 15.40 -36.69 -6.35
CA SER A 443 15.82 -38.05 -5.99
C SER A 443 15.10 -38.57 -4.76
N ALA A 444 14.86 -39.88 -4.74
CA ALA A 444 14.39 -40.72 -3.64
C ALA A 444 12.89 -40.60 -3.29
N ALA A 445 12.30 -41.76 -3.01
CA ALA A 445 10.91 -41.92 -2.60
C ALA A 445 10.59 -41.33 -1.20
N ASP A 446 11.57 -40.66 -0.58
CA ASP A 446 11.55 -40.21 0.82
C ASP A 446 11.82 -38.68 0.97
N GLU A 447 11.88 -37.89 -0.10
CA GLU A 447 12.03 -36.43 -0.01
C GLU A 447 10.66 -35.73 0.15
N PRO A 448 10.52 -34.74 1.07
CA PRO A 448 9.24 -34.09 1.37
C PRO A 448 8.66 -33.28 0.20
N TYR A 449 9.45 -32.95 -0.83
CA TYR A 449 9.06 -32.09 -1.96
C TYR A 449 8.87 -32.83 -3.29
N GLY A 450 9.00 -34.16 -3.31
CA GLY A 450 8.86 -34.95 -4.53
C GLY A 450 9.94 -34.65 -5.58
N THR A 451 9.59 -34.80 -6.87
CA THR A 451 10.48 -34.33 -7.95
C THR A 451 10.26 -32.83 -8.14
N VAL A 452 11.30 -32.03 -8.33
CA VAL A 452 11.20 -30.56 -8.39
C VAL A 452 11.35 -30.08 -9.83
N LEU A 453 10.44 -29.20 -10.28
CA LEU A 453 10.56 -28.48 -11.55
C LEU A 453 11.35 -27.19 -11.30
N ASN A 454 12.44 -26.99 -12.04
CA ASN A 454 13.32 -25.84 -11.87
C ASN A 454 13.28 -24.94 -13.09
N PHE A 455 13.14 -23.63 -12.85
CA PHE A 455 13.39 -22.56 -13.81
C PHE A 455 14.63 -21.82 -13.35
N SER A 456 15.63 -21.65 -14.22
CA SER A 456 16.87 -20.95 -13.87
C SER A 456 17.28 -19.93 -14.90
N TRP A 457 17.86 -18.83 -14.44
CA TRP A 457 18.33 -17.73 -15.29
C TRP A 457 19.69 -17.23 -14.80
N GLN A 458 20.46 -16.65 -15.73
CA GLN A 458 21.77 -16.08 -15.40
C GLN A 458 21.60 -14.68 -14.81
N THR A 459 22.37 -14.38 -13.78
CA THR A 459 22.47 -13.05 -13.17
C THR A 459 23.89 -12.53 -13.28
N GLY A 460 24.11 -11.23 -13.02
CA GLY A 460 25.45 -10.65 -13.01
C GLY A 460 26.41 -11.30 -12.00
N SER A 461 25.87 -12.00 -11.01
CA SER A 461 26.60 -12.64 -9.90
C SER A 461 26.53 -14.17 -9.91
N GLY A 462 25.79 -14.81 -10.83
CA GLY A 462 25.67 -16.27 -10.85
C GLY A 462 24.41 -16.76 -11.57
N THR A 463 23.69 -17.67 -10.93
CA THR A 463 22.46 -18.28 -11.45
C THR A 463 21.44 -18.31 -10.35
N ASP A 464 20.31 -17.68 -10.59
CA ASP A 464 19.15 -17.75 -9.71
C ASP A 464 18.16 -18.78 -10.24
N ARG A 465 17.25 -19.23 -9.36
CA ARG A 465 16.35 -20.32 -9.66
C ARG A 465 15.03 -20.23 -8.90
N LEU A 466 13.93 -20.49 -9.60
CA LEU A 466 12.67 -20.92 -9.02
C LEU A 466 12.61 -22.45 -9.03
N SER A 467 12.38 -23.04 -7.85
CA SER A 467 12.22 -24.47 -7.64
C SER A 467 10.80 -24.76 -7.17
N ILE A 468 10.00 -25.50 -7.94
CA ILE A 468 8.60 -25.81 -7.61
C ILE A 468 8.48 -27.29 -7.25
N SER A 469 7.94 -27.58 -6.07
CA SER A 469 7.76 -28.95 -5.58
C SER A 469 6.79 -29.77 -6.46
N ASN A 470 6.81 -31.11 -6.31
CA ASN A 470 5.88 -32.04 -6.96
C ASN A 470 5.71 -31.86 -8.48
N HIS A 471 6.82 -31.66 -9.20
CA HIS A 471 6.89 -31.46 -10.66
C HIS A 471 6.14 -30.22 -11.14
N GLY A 472 5.92 -29.23 -10.27
CA GLY A 472 5.11 -28.07 -10.62
C GLY A 472 3.61 -28.37 -10.69
N GLN A 473 3.17 -29.56 -10.27
CA GLN A 473 1.74 -29.93 -10.25
C GLN A 473 0.92 -29.16 -9.21
N ILE A 474 1.58 -28.34 -8.41
CA ILE A 474 0.96 -27.42 -7.46
C ILE A 474 0.69 -26.04 -8.08
N ILE A 475 0.95 -25.86 -9.39
CA ILE A 475 0.72 -24.60 -10.10
C ILE A 475 -0.05 -24.90 -11.39
N GLU A 476 -1.21 -24.29 -11.52
CA GLU A 476 -2.13 -24.45 -12.66
C GLU A 476 -1.90 -23.40 -13.75
N ARG A 477 -1.14 -22.33 -13.46
CA ARG A 477 -0.93 -21.24 -14.41
C ARG A 477 0.48 -20.65 -14.33
N PHE A 478 1.10 -20.44 -15.48
CA PHE A 478 2.38 -19.77 -15.64
C PHE A 478 2.21 -18.58 -16.58
N GLU A 479 2.69 -17.41 -16.16
CA GLU A 479 2.65 -16.17 -16.94
C GLU A 479 4.08 -15.63 -17.11
N PHE A 480 4.45 -15.25 -18.34
CA PHE A 480 5.79 -14.79 -18.68
C PHE A 480 5.80 -13.34 -19.17
N ALA A 481 6.95 -12.69 -19.07
CA ALA A 481 7.08 -11.26 -19.40
C ALA A 481 6.89 -10.94 -20.91
N ASP A 482 7.00 -11.94 -21.77
CA ASP A 482 6.71 -11.82 -23.21
C ASP A 482 5.20 -11.94 -23.52
N GLY A 483 4.36 -12.13 -22.50
CA GLY A 483 2.92 -12.33 -22.62
C GLY A 483 2.52 -13.79 -22.77
N SER A 484 3.47 -14.73 -22.78
CA SER A 484 3.13 -16.15 -22.86
C SER A 484 2.38 -16.61 -21.61
N VAL A 485 1.37 -17.46 -21.81
CA VAL A 485 0.55 -18.03 -20.74
C VAL A 485 0.47 -19.54 -20.94
N LEU A 486 0.72 -20.31 -19.89
CA LEU A 486 0.66 -21.77 -19.93
C LEU A 486 -0.14 -22.31 -18.75
N SER A 487 -0.95 -23.34 -18.98
CA SER A 487 -1.62 -24.12 -17.93
C SER A 487 -0.75 -25.24 -17.35
N GLY A 488 0.35 -25.58 -18.02
CA GLY A 488 1.22 -26.66 -17.58
C GLY A 488 2.53 -26.73 -18.33
N ILE A 489 3.59 -27.11 -17.60
CA ILE A 489 4.95 -27.28 -18.12
C ILE A 489 5.50 -28.60 -17.61
N LYS A 490 6.06 -29.42 -18.51
CA LYS A 490 6.66 -30.69 -18.13
C LYS A 490 7.95 -30.98 -18.90
N VAL A 491 9.04 -31.17 -18.18
CA VAL A 491 10.31 -31.63 -18.78
C VAL A 491 10.25 -33.15 -18.94
N ARG A 492 10.51 -33.65 -20.15
CA ARG A 492 10.51 -35.07 -20.50
C ARG A 492 11.89 -35.70 -20.32
N ASP A 493 11.92 -37.02 -20.12
CA ASP A 493 13.16 -37.81 -20.02
C ASP A 493 14.05 -37.73 -21.28
N ASP A 494 13.46 -37.41 -22.44
CA ASP A 494 14.17 -37.23 -23.71
C ASP A 494 14.75 -35.83 -23.89
N GLY A 495 14.63 -34.96 -22.86
CA GLY A 495 15.16 -33.61 -22.84
C GLY A 495 14.30 -32.57 -23.54
N ARG A 496 13.11 -32.95 -24.04
CA ARG A 496 12.12 -32.02 -24.59
C ARG A 496 11.24 -31.43 -23.49
N VAL A 497 10.66 -30.27 -23.72
CA VAL A 497 9.68 -29.66 -22.81
C VAL A 497 8.28 -29.77 -23.41
N GLU A 498 7.30 -30.20 -22.64
CA GLU A 498 5.87 -30.10 -22.98
C GLU A 498 5.34 -28.77 -22.42
N LEU A 499 4.74 -27.96 -23.29
CA LEU A 499 4.14 -26.67 -22.98
C LEU A 499 2.66 -26.75 -23.34
N HIS A 500 1.80 -26.50 -22.37
CA HIS A 500 0.34 -26.55 -22.54
C HIS A 500 -0.24 -25.15 -22.33
N GLY A 501 -0.94 -24.63 -23.33
CA GLY A 501 -1.80 -23.46 -23.22
C GLY A 501 -3.03 -23.73 -22.35
N THR A 502 -3.84 -22.70 -22.17
CA THR A 502 -5.08 -22.70 -21.42
C THR A 502 -6.28 -23.11 -22.29
N ASP A 503 -7.50 -22.82 -21.85
CA ASP A 503 -8.73 -23.03 -22.64
C ASP A 503 -9.15 -21.75 -23.41
N GLY A 504 -8.34 -20.69 -23.37
CA GLY A 504 -8.56 -19.43 -24.09
C GLY A 504 -7.40 -19.09 -25.02
N ASP A 505 -7.49 -17.96 -25.72
CA ASP A 505 -6.49 -17.54 -26.71
C ASP A 505 -5.09 -17.38 -26.08
N ASP A 506 -4.17 -18.28 -26.42
CA ASP A 506 -2.84 -18.29 -25.82
C ASP A 506 -1.76 -17.75 -26.75
N LEU A 507 -0.74 -17.14 -26.14
CA LEU A 507 0.54 -16.87 -26.78
C LEU A 507 1.55 -17.89 -26.26
N ILE A 508 2.16 -18.68 -27.13
CA ILE A 508 3.14 -19.70 -26.76
C ILE A 508 4.45 -19.45 -27.51
N SER A 509 5.46 -19.00 -26.77
CA SER A 509 6.85 -18.97 -27.22
C SER A 509 7.66 -20.02 -26.47
N GLY A 510 8.21 -20.98 -27.21
CA GLY A 510 9.00 -22.08 -26.65
C GLY A 510 10.31 -21.66 -25.96
N THR A 511 11.02 -22.66 -25.46
CA THR A 511 12.39 -22.55 -24.97
C THR A 511 13.39 -22.56 -26.14
N GLY A 512 14.70 -22.55 -25.84
CA GLY A 512 15.75 -22.82 -26.85
C GLY A 512 16.01 -24.31 -27.12
N LEU A 513 15.20 -25.21 -26.55
CA LEU A 513 15.29 -26.66 -26.70
C LEU A 513 14.16 -27.15 -27.61
N GLY A 514 14.16 -28.45 -27.93
CA GLY A 514 13.04 -29.02 -28.67
C GLY A 514 11.78 -29.13 -27.80
N ASP A 515 10.72 -28.46 -28.18
CA ASP A 515 9.47 -28.35 -27.40
C ASP A 515 8.30 -29.09 -28.06
N ASN A 516 7.37 -29.55 -27.23
CA ASN A 516 6.06 -30.05 -27.64
C ASN A 516 5.01 -29.07 -27.12
N MET A 517 4.49 -28.25 -28.02
CA MET A 517 3.51 -27.21 -27.70
C MET A 517 2.10 -27.68 -28.02
N PHE A 518 1.17 -27.38 -27.12
CA PHE A 518 -0.25 -27.64 -27.23
C PHE A 518 -0.99 -26.35 -26.91
N GLY A 519 -1.75 -25.81 -27.85
CA GLY A 519 -2.52 -24.58 -27.66
C GLY A 519 -3.69 -24.81 -26.72
N GLY A 520 -4.39 -25.93 -26.88
CA GLY A 520 -5.61 -26.21 -26.14
C GLY A 520 -6.84 -25.76 -26.92
N ALA A 521 -7.72 -25.00 -26.27
CA ALA A 521 -8.90 -24.43 -26.93
C ALA A 521 -8.72 -22.93 -27.02
N GLY A 522 -9.26 -22.30 -28.06
CA GLY A 522 -9.10 -20.87 -28.28
C GLY A 522 -8.49 -20.60 -29.65
N SER A 523 -8.11 -19.34 -29.87
CA SER A 523 -7.33 -18.92 -31.03
C SER A 523 -5.87 -18.72 -30.63
N ASP A 524 -5.04 -19.74 -30.84
CA ASP A 524 -3.71 -19.78 -30.25
C ASP A 524 -2.61 -19.29 -31.20
N THR A 525 -1.61 -18.61 -30.66
CA THR A 525 -0.47 -18.07 -31.41
C THR A 525 0.84 -18.71 -30.95
N PHE A 526 1.50 -19.45 -31.84
CA PHE A 526 2.81 -20.04 -31.61
C PHE A 526 3.91 -19.19 -32.24
N ILE A 527 4.85 -18.65 -31.45
CA ILE A 527 5.88 -17.72 -31.94
C ILE A 527 7.26 -18.39 -32.05
N PHE A 528 7.89 -18.19 -33.21
CA PHE A 528 9.26 -18.58 -33.53
C PHE A 528 10.00 -17.36 -34.11
N SER A 529 10.59 -16.53 -33.25
CA SER A 529 11.15 -15.22 -33.64
C SER A 529 12.67 -15.22 -33.88
N ASP A 530 13.43 -16.18 -33.35
CA ASP A 530 14.90 -16.25 -33.48
C ASP A 530 15.37 -17.63 -33.97
N ILE A 531 16.57 -17.73 -34.55
CA ILE A 531 17.12 -18.93 -35.21
C ILE A 531 17.61 -20.04 -34.25
N ASN A 532 17.19 -20.00 -32.99
CA ASN A 532 17.64 -20.93 -31.95
C ASN A 532 16.49 -21.60 -31.17
N PHE A 533 15.29 -21.68 -31.76
CA PHE A 533 14.15 -22.36 -31.14
C PHE A 533 14.27 -23.89 -31.15
N GLY A 534 15.15 -24.48 -31.98
CA GLY A 534 15.36 -25.92 -32.00
C GLY A 534 14.32 -26.68 -32.83
N ASN A 535 14.07 -27.93 -32.47
CA ASN A 535 13.19 -28.80 -33.26
C ASN A 535 11.90 -29.04 -32.51
N ASP A 536 10.83 -28.38 -32.92
CA ASP A 536 9.60 -28.27 -32.15
C ASP A 536 8.44 -29.02 -32.80
N VAL A 537 7.44 -29.33 -31.98
CA VAL A 537 6.23 -30.05 -32.35
C VAL A 537 5.04 -29.26 -31.84
N ILE A 538 4.10 -28.92 -32.72
CA ILE A 538 2.78 -28.42 -32.34
C ILE A 538 1.79 -29.58 -32.46
N GLY A 539 1.16 -29.92 -31.34
CA GLY A 539 0.41 -31.17 -31.18
C GLY A 539 -1.05 -31.12 -31.65
N ASP A 540 -1.66 -29.93 -31.64
CA ASP A 540 -3.09 -29.70 -31.78
C ASP A 540 -3.44 -28.53 -32.72
N PHE A 541 -2.49 -28.13 -33.57
CA PHE A 541 -2.68 -27.02 -34.52
C PHE A 541 -3.86 -27.24 -35.47
N THR A 542 -4.75 -26.24 -35.53
CA THR A 542 -5.91 -26.21 -36.43
C THR A 542 -5.62 -25.37 -37.67
N ALA A 543 -5.21 -26.02 -38.76
CA ALA A 543 -4.91 -25.35 -40.03
C ALA A 543 -6.16 -25.05 -40.89
N GLY A 544 -6.16 -23.94 -41.62
CA GLY A 544 -7.13 -23.64 -42.67
C GLY A 544 -7.39 -22.15 -42.90
N ALA A 545 -8.23 -21.83 -43.89
CA ALA A 545 -8.64 -20.45 -44.12
C ALA A 545 -9.50 -19.93 -42.96
N GLY A 546 -9.09 -18.80 -42.35
CA GLY A 546 -9.66 -18.31 -41.11
C GLY A 546 -9.47 -19.26 -39.93
N SER A 547 -8.29 -19.90 -39.84
CA SER A 547 -7.91 -20.73 -38.69
C SER A 547 -8.05 -19.96 -37.38
N ASP A 548 -8.41 -20.69 -36.33
CA ASP A 548 -8.36 -20.17 -34.97
C ASP A 548 -6.88 -20.07 -34.53
N ASP A 549 -6.00 -20.97 -34.99
CA ASP A 549 -4.58 -21.00 -34.61
C ASP A 549 -3.66 -20.33 -35.65
N VAL A 550 -2.57 -19.72 -35.18
CA VAL A 550 -1.59 -19.00 -35.99
C VAL A 550 -0.15 -19.35 -35.59
N ILE A 551 0.74 -19.44 -36.56
CA ILE A 551 2.18 -19.56 -36.36
C ILE A 551 2.89 -18.26 -36.79
N GLY A 552 3.51 -17.60 -35.82
CA GLY A 552 4.35 -16.43 -36.04
C GLY A 552 5.80 -16.82 -36.35
N PHE A 553 6.31 -16.49 -37.53
CA PHE A 553 7.74 -16.58 -37.84
C PHE A 553 8.36 -15.19 -37.95
N GLY A 554 9.57 -15.03 -37.40
CA GLY A 554 10.37 -13.84 -37.65
C GLY A 554 10.60 -13.61 -39.15
N THR A 555 10.53 -12.37 -39.65
CA THR A 555 10.74 -12.09 -41.09
C THR A 555 12.12 -12.49 -41.61
N ASP A 556 13.10 -12.64 -40.72
CA ASP A 556 14.44 -13.13 -41.05
C ASP A 556 14.49 -14.65 -41.28
N LEU A 557 13.45 -15.39 -40.86
CA LEU A 557 13.32 -16.84 -41.07
C LEU A 557 12.61 -17.16 -42.39
N PHE A 558 11.50 -16.47 -42.66
CA PHE A 558 10.74 -16.60 -43.90
C PHE A 558 10.22 -15.24 -44.35
N ALA A 559 10.38 -14.93 -45.64
CA ALA A 559 9.94 -13.65 -46.20
C ALA A 559 8.45 -13.63 -46.58
N SER A 560 7.86 -14.81 -46.84
CA SER A 560 6.42 -14.96 -47.16
C SER A 560 5.95 -16.41 -46.98
N PHE A 561 4.63 -16.62 -47.12
CA PHE A 561 4.02 -17.94 -47.11
C PHE A 561 4.54 -18.84 -48.24
N GLU A 562 4.77 -18.27 -49.44
CA GLU A 562 5.35 -19.00 -50.56
C GLU A 562 6.78 -19.47 -50.26
N ASP A 563 7.58 -18.66 -49.57
CA ASP A 563 8.93 -19.02 -49.12
C ASP A 563 8.88 -20.18 -48.13
N LEU A 564 8.01 -20.09 -47.12
CA LEU A 564 7.75 -21.15 -46.14
C LEU A 564 7.32 -22.47 -46.80
N LEU A 565 6.43 -22.42 -47.80
CA LEU A 565 5.99 -23.62 -48.51
C LEU A 565 7.13 -24.32 -49.26
N THR A 566 8.20 -23.62 -49.65
CA THR A 566 9.38 -24.28 -50.24
C THR A 566 10.18 -25.08 -49.21
N ALA A 567 10.06 -24.73 -47.94
CA ALA A 567 10.71 -25.38 -46.80
C ALA A 567 9.83 -26.44 -46.11
N ALA A 568 8.55 -26.52 -46.47
CA ALA A 568 7.58 -27.44 -45.90
C ALA A 568 7.50 -28.77 -46.67
N GLY A 569 7.37 -29.89 -45.95
CA GLY A 569 7.17 -31.20 -46.56
C GLY A 569 6.42 -32.17 -45.64
N ASN A 570 5.63 -33.06 -46.23
CA ASN A 570 4.91 -34.10 -45.48
C ASN A 570 5.86 -35.23 -45.05
N ASN A 571 5.75 -35.64 -43.78
CA ASN A 571 6.34 -36.86 -43.23
C ASN A 571 5.24 -37.73 -42.61
N GLY A 572 4.68 -38.64 -43.39
CA GLY A 572 3.50 -39.39 -42.96
C GLY A 572 2.26 -38.50 -42.94
N SER A 573 1.62 -38.38 -41.78
CA SER A 573 0.45 -37.52 -41.54
C SER A 573 0.81 -36.11 -41.05
N ASP A 574 2.10 -35.81 -40.91
CA ASP A 574 2.57 -34.58 -40.26
C ASP A 574 3.26 -33.69 -41.30
N THR A 575 3.18 -32.38 -41.11
CA THR A 575 3.95 -31.40 -41.86
C THR A 575 5.23 -31.07 -41.12
N VAL A 576 6.36 -31.01 -41.83
CA VAL A 576 7.65 -30.58 -41.28
C VAL A 576 8.11 -29.35 -42.04
N ILE A 577 8.19 -28.21 -41.35
CA ILE A 577 8.73 -26.95 -41.85
C ILE A 577 10.20 -26.87 -41.40
N ARG A 578 11.15 -26.91 -42.34
CA ARG A 578 12.59 -26.93 -42.04
C ARG A 578 13.22 -25.57 -42.28
N VAL A 579 13.57 -24.86 -41.22
CA VAL A 579 14.30 -23.58 -41.32
C VAL A 579 15.78 -23.85 -41.64
N ASN A 580 16.42 -24.75 -40.90
CA ASN A 580 17.81 -25.16 -41.14
C ASN A 580 18.10 -26.55 -40.53
N GLU A 581 19.37 -26.95 -40.43
CA GLU A 581 19.77 -28.26 -39.89
C GLU A 581 19.43 -28.46 -38.41
N SER A 582 19.29 -27.38 -37.65
CA SER A 582 19.05 -27.41 -36.21
C SER A 582 17.65 -26.92 -35.81
N ASN A 583 16.92 -26.30 -36.74
CA ASN A 583 15.62 -25.69 -36.46
C ASN A 583 14.52 -26.20 -37.39
N SER A 584 13.46 -26.74 -36.82
CA SER A 584 12.27 -27.17 -37.56
C SER A 584 11.02 -27.17 -36.70
N VAL A 585 9.86 -27.00 -37.34
CA VAL A 585 8.54 -27.09 -36.69
C VAL A 585 7.76 -28.25 -37.32
N ILE A 586 7.24 -29.14 -36.49
CA ILE A 586 6.42 -30.28 -36.89
C ILE A 586 4.97 -30.01 -36.48
N LEU A 587 4.06 -30.00 -37.45
CA LEU A 587 2.62 -29.88 -37.21
C LEU A 587 2.01 -31.28 -37.23
N LYS A 588 1.60 -31.78 -36.07
CA LYS A 588 1.05 -33.14 -35.92
C LYS A 588 -0.32 -33.24 -36.57
N GLY A 589 -0.49 -34.22 -37.45
CA GLY A 589 -1.78 -34.49 -38.09
C GLY A 589 -2.24 -33.47 -39.13
N VAL A 590 -1.40 -32.50 -39.49
CA VAL A 590 -1.68 -31.47 -40.50
C VAL A 590 -0.85 -31.76 -41.76
N LEU A 591 -1.47 -31.80 -42.93
CA LEU A 591 -0.74 -31.94 -44.21
C LEU A 591 -0.41 -30.58 -44.80
N VAL A 592 0.67 -30.50 -45.58
CA VAL A 592 1.06 -29.28 -46.31
C VAL A 592 -0.08 -28.76 -47.21
N SER A 593 -0.95 -29.65 -47.68
CA SER A 593 -2.12 -29.29 -48.48
C SER A 593 -3.23 -28.57 -47.71
N ASP A 594 -3.21 -28.67 -46.38
CA ASP A 594 -4.22 -28.10 -45.50
C ASP A 594 -3.81 -26.69 -45.03
N LEU A 595 -2.53 -26.32 -45.20
CA LEU A 595 -2.00 -25.02 -44.86
C LEU A 595 -2.55 -23.91 -45.75
N HIS A 596 -2.83 -22.77 -45.12
CA HIS A 596 -3.31 -21.54 -45.72
C HIS A 596 -2.45 -20.35 -45.28
N VAL A 597 -2.48 -19.24 -46.02
CA VAL A 597 -1.71 -18.03 -45.68
C VAL A 597 -2.15 -17.42 -44.34
N ASP A 598 -3.41 -17.63 -43.95
CA ASP A 598 -3.98 -17.12 -42.69
C ASP A 598 -3.42 -17.84 -41.46
N ASP A 599 -2.89 -19.07 -41.63
CA ASP A 599 -2.27 -19.86 -40.57
C ASP A 599 -0.93 -19.24 -40.11
N PHE A 600 -0.40 -18.24 -40.83
CA PHE A 600 0.94 -17.73 -40.61
C PHE A 600 0.96 -16.21 -40.49
N GLN A 601 1.75 -15.72 -39.53
CA GLN A 601 2.14 -14.33 -39.42
C GLN A 601 3.65 -14.21 -39.60
N PHE A 602 4.09 -13.28 -40.44
CA PHE A 602 5.50 -12.98 -40.64
C PHE A 602 5.79 -11.66 -39.94
N VAL A 603 6.35 -11.75 -38.73
CA VAL A 603 6.49 -10.64 -37.76
C VAL A 603 7.91 -10.17 -37.58
#